data_AF-A0A519J1V9-F1
#
_entry.id   AF-A0A519J1V9-F1
#
_cell.length_a   1.000
_cell.length_b   1.000
_cell.length_c   1.000
_cell.angle_alpha   90.00
_cell.angle_beta   90.00
_cell.angle_gamma   90.00
#
_symmetry.space_group_name_H-M   'P 1'
#
loop_
_entity.id
_entity.type
_entity.pdbx_description
1 polymer ?
#
loop_
_entity_poly.entity_id
_entity_poly.type
_entity_poly.pdbx_seq_one_letter_code
_entity_poly.pdbx_strand_id
1 'polypeptide(L)'
;MKFTTITAGAGLGLATLVLAACDNGPSAVETRDRAGEAAQAAMTAAPAVLETAEDLAEAKPVVTANRRETVDAKVERLFQRNGAAFGARSAEDYLAKVRAFTGTPPRDAETAKRPNGDTLIYQASTNTFAVVARDGTARTMFKPDDGPAYWAEQQAKAPEFGRRRAQN
;
A
#
# COMPACT_ATOMS: atom_id res chain seq x y z
N MET A 1 -24.30 -56.01 -22.50
CA MET A 1 -25.68 -56.08 -23.02
C MET A 1 -26.32 -54.70 -22.91
N LYS A 2 -26.91 -54.25 -24.02
CA LYS A 2 -27.95 -53.21 -24.19
C LYS A 2 -27.55 -51.72 -24.10
N PHE A 3 -27.42 -51.17 -25.30
CA PHE A 3 -27.54 -49.76 -25.70
C PHE A 3 -28.91 -49.16 -25.33
N THR A 4 -28.97 -47.85 -25.12
CA THR A 4 -30.12 -47.01 -25.48
C THR A 4 -29.65 -45.58 -25.74
N THR A 5 -30.21 -44.97 -26.77
CA THR A 5 -29.76 -43.78 -27.50
C THR A 5 -30.90 -42.73 -27.57
N ILE A 6 -30.56 -41.47 -27.89
CA ILE A 6 -31.37 -40.40 -28.54
C ILE A 6 -32.32 -39.64 -27.55
N THR A 7 -32.34 -38.30 -27.48
CA THR A 7 -32.87 -37.38 -28.51
C THR A 7 -32.42 -35.93 -28.35
N ALA A 8 -32.28 -35.27 -29.50
CA ALA A 8 -31.95 -33.88 -29.76
C ALA A 8 -33.06 -32.87 -29.38
N GLY A 9 -32.66 -31.60 -29.25
CA GLY A 9 -33.58 -30.45 -29.23
C GLY A 9 -32.88 -29.20 -29.71
N ALA A 10 -33.14 -28.83 -30.97
CA ALA A 10 -32.74 -27.58 -31.59
C ALA A 10 -33.64 -26.43 -31.11
N GLY A 11 -33.06 -25.25 -30.89
CA GLY A 11 -33.80 -24.02 -30.62
C GLY A 11 -33.08 -22.82 -31.23
N LEU A 12 -33.52 -22.43 -32.43
CA LEU A 12 -33.28 -21.11 -33.01
C LEU A 12 -34.02 -20.06 -32.17
N GLY A 13 -33.32 -19.02 -31.74
CA GLY A 13 -33.91 -17.83 -31.13
C GLY A 13 -33.16 -16.57 -31.58
N LEU A 14 -33.62 -15.99 -32.68
CA LEU A 14 -33.30 -14.63 -33.12
C LEU A 14 -34.15 -13.65 -32.28
N ALA A 15 -33.55 -12.73 -31.52
CA ALA A 15 -34.27 -11.53 -31.03
C ALA A 15 -33.32 -10.41 -30.58
N THR A 16 -33.19 -9.43 -31.46
CA THR A 16 -33.16 -7.96 -31.23
C THR A 16 -32.15 -7.34 -30.25
N LEU A 17 -31.29 -6.50 -30.84
CA LEU A 17 -30.59 -5.37 -30.23
C LEU A 17 -31.57 -4.43 -29.49
N VAL A 18 -31.19 -4.01 -28.28
CA VAL A 18 -31.61 -2.74 -27.67
C VAL A 18 -30.35 -2.00 -27.25
N LEU A 19 -29.95 -1.00 -28.03
CA LEU A 19 -29.01 0.02 -27.58
C LEU A 19 -29.76 0.94 -26.63
N ALA A 20 -29.51 0.80 -25.33
CA ALA A 20 -29.83 1.84 -24.37
C ALA A 20 -28.74 2.91 -24.45
N ALA A 21 -29.09 4.04 -25.06
CA ALA A 21 -28.33 5.27 -24.99
C ALA A 21 -28.41 5.81 -23.55
N CYS A 22 -27.27 5.85 -22.85
CA CYS A 22 -27.09 6.73 -21.70
C CYS A 22 -26.23 7.90 -22.16
N ASP A 23 -26.90 8.91 -22.69
CA ASP A 23 -26.39 10.27 -22.79
C ASP A 23 -26.16 10.79 -21.36
N ASN A 24 -24.91 10.80 -20.91
CA ASN A 24 -24.52 11.63 -19.77
C ASN A 24 -24.11 12.98 -20.34
N GLY A 25 -25.08 13.89 -20.34
CA GLY A 25 -25.02 15.19 -20.96
C GLY A 25 -23.89 16.11 -20.46
N PRO A 26 -23.64 17.21 -21.21
CA PRO A 26 -22.61 18.17 -20.89
C PRO A 26 -22.96 18.93 -19.61
N SER A 27 -22.14 18.78 -18.56
CA SER A 27 -22.13 19.69 -17.41
C SER A 27 -21.66 21.06 -17.88
N ALA A 28 -22.62 21.94 -18.16
CA ALA A 28 -22.39 23.36 -18.42
C ALA A 28 -22.05 24.06 -17.10
N VAL A 29 -20.80 24.50 -16.95
CA VAL A 29 -20.41 25.46 -15.91
C VAL A 29 -20.61 26.84 -16.51
N GLU A 30 -21.82 27.38 -16.39
CA GLU A 30 -22.08 28.78 -16.69
C GLU A 30 -21.58 29.63 -15.52
N THR A 31 -20.76 30.59 -15.90
CA THR A 31 -20.12 31.63 -15.10
C THR A 31 -21.10 32.37 -14.20
N ARG A 32 -20.73 32.57 -12.93
CA ARG A 32 -21.31 33.66 -12.14
C ARG A 32 -20.26 34.71 -11.84
N ASP A 33 -20.64 35.91 -12.24
CA ASP A 33 -19.95 37.17 -12.28
C ASP A 33 -19.16 37.58 -11.04
N ARG A 34 -18.04 38.22 -11.35
CA ARG A 34 -17.31 39.18 -10.53
C ARG A 34 -17.95 40.55 -10.71
N ALA A 35 -18.65 41.07 -9.70
CA ALA A 35 -18.73 42.50 -9.34
C ALA A 35 -19.73 42.72 -8.20
N GLY A 36 -19.38 43.56 -7.21
CA GLY A 36 -20.37 44.34 -6.45
C GLY A 36 -20.42 44.16 -4.93
N GLU A 37 -19.64 44.98 -4.24
CA GLU A 37 -19.99 45.78 -3.03
C GLU A 37 -20.27 45.15 -1.65
N ALA A 38 -19.38 45.56 -0.73
CA ALA A 38 -19.65 46.16 0.59
C ALA A 38 -20.35 45.34 1.69
N ALA A 39 -19.53 44.93 2.68
CA ALA A 39 -19.93 44.97 4.08
C ALA A 39 -18.69 45.22 4.97
N GLN A 40 -18.70 46.38 5.64
CA GLN A 40 -17.84 46.67 6.78
C GLN A 40 -18.28 45.81 7.97
N ALA A 41 -17.35 45.13 8.66
CA ALA A 41 -17.52 44.76 10.06
C ALA A 41 -16.17 44.45 10.72
N ALA A 42 -15.76 45.39 11.58
CA ALA A 42 -15.13 45.20 12.89
C ALA A 42 -13.91 44.26 13.04
N MET A 43 -12.78 44.89 13.37
CA MET A 43 -11.68 44.30 14.13
C MET A 43 -12.18 43.79 15.49
N THR A 44 -11.89 42.53 15.82
CA THR A 44 -11.65 42.10 17.21
C THR A 44 -10.66 40.94 17.21
N ALA A 45 -9.66 41.08 18.08
CA ALA A 45 -8.45 40.28 18.15
C ALA A 45 -8.70 38.82 18.60
N ALA A 46 -7.93 37.91 18.01
CA ALA A 46 -7.58 36.63 18.61
C ALA A 46 -6.06 36.44 18.41
N PRO A 47 -5.29 36.05 19.44
CA PRO A 47 -3.87 35.82 19.27
C PRO A 47 -3.71 34.58 18.38
N ALA A 48 -3.04 34.78 17.24
CA ALA A 48 -2.46 33.72 16.47
C ALA A 48 -1.47 32.99 17.37
N VAL A 49 -1.88 31.83 17.89
CA VAL A 49 -0.93 30.77 18.18
C VAL A 49 -0.28 30.43 16.85
N LEU A 50 0.89 31.02 16.64
CA LEU A 50 1.90 30.50 15.73
C LEU A 50 2.23 29.11 16.26
N GLU A 51 1.44 28.11 15.84
CA GLU A 51 2.00 26.78 15.64
C GLU A 51 3.03 26.98 14.54
N THR A 52 4.24 27.29 14.99
CA THR A 52 5.44 27.20 14.19
C THR A 52 5.36 25.83 13.54
N ALA A 53 5.19 25.85 12.22
CA ALA A 53 5.39 24.72 11.34
C ALA A 53 6.87 24.30 11.49
N GLU A 54 7.17 23.64 12.60
CA GLU A 54 8.46 23.04 12.83
C GLU A 54 8.52 21.80 11.95
N ASP A 55 9.33 21.93 10.90
CA ASP A 55 10.02 20.83 10.27
C ASP A 55 9.15 19.90 9.41
N LEU A 56 8.59 20.46 8.33
CA LEU A 56 8.55 19.74 7.05
C LEU A 56 9.97 19.67 6.46
N ALA A 57 10.98 19.28 7.25
CA ALA A 57 12.22 18.79 6.68
C ALA A 57 11.83 17.53 5.91
N GLU A 58 12.07 17.59 4.61
CA GLU A 58 11.75 16.59 3.59
C GLU A 58 11.82 15.15 4.12
N ALA A 59 10.71 14.69 4.69
CA ALA A 59 10.67 13.44 5.41
C ALA A 59 10.66 12.34 4.36
N LYS A 60 11.80 11.67 4.21
CA LYS A 60 11.91 10.49 3.33
C LYS A 60 10.68 9.60 3.54
N PRO A 61 10.05 9.14 2.45
CA PRO A 61 8.84 8.34 2.57
C PRO A 61 9.16 7.11 3.42
N VAL A 62 8.26 6.76 4.33
CA VAL A 62 8.45 5.60 5.22
C VAL A 62 8.55 4.31 4.43
N VAL A 63 7.78 4.26 3.34
CA VAL A 63 7.67 3.12 2.48
C VAL A 63 8.01 3.51 1.04
N THR A 64 8.72 2.61 0.37
CA THR A 64 9.14 2.80 -1.03
C THR A 64 7.96 2.96 -1.99
N ALA A 65 7.99 3.96 -2.89
CA ALA A 65 7.03 4.13 -3.98
C ALA A 65 7.44 3.36 -5.26
N ASN A 66 6.51 3.17 -6.20
CA ASN A 66 6.80 2.75 -7.58
C ASN A 66 5.81 3.39 -8.56
N ARG A 67 6.12 3.44 -9.87
CA ARG A 67 5.28 4.00 -10.94
C ARG A 67 3.82 3.49 -10.94
N ARG A 68 3.58 2.29 -10.38
CA ARG A 68 2.27 1.61 -10.37
C ARG A 68 1.46 1.85 -9.09
N GLU A 69 2.04 2.42 -8.04
CA GLU A 69 1.40 2.54 -6.72
C GLU A 69 1.95 3.79 -6.01
N THR A 70 1.06 4.73 -5.67
CA THR A 70 1.42 5.90 -4.86
C THR A 70 1.82 5.47 -3.45
N VAL A 71 2.55 6.33 -2.73
CA VAL A 71 2.94 6.04 -1.34
C VAL A 71 1.69 5.80 -0.49
N ASP A 72 0.70 6.67 -0.54
CA ASP A 72 -0.51 6.57 0.28
C ASP A 72 -1.30 5.29 0.00
N ALA A 73 -1.45 4.92 -1.27
CA ALA A 73 -2.12 3.66 -1.63
C ALA A 73 -1.36 2.44 -1.09
N LYS A 74 -0.02 2.47 -1.13
CA LYS A 74 0.80 1.40 -0.57
C LYS A 74 0.70 1.33 0.95
N VAL A 75 0.71 2.48 1.62
CA VAL A 75 0.56 2.61 3.07
C VAL A 75 -0.75 1.97 3.50
N GLU A 76 -1.85 2.36 2.86
CA GLU A 76 -3.18 1.82 3.17
C GLU A 76 -3.23 0.31 2.93
N ARG A 77 -2.70 -0.18 1.80
CA ARG A 77 -2.65 -1.62 1.52
C ARG A 77 -1.81 -2.41 2.53
N LEU A 78 -0.69 -1.85 3.00
CA LEU A 78 0.14 -2.51 4.02
C LEU A 78 -0.56 -2.52 5.38
N PHE A 79 -1.24 -1.43 5.73
CA PHE A 79 -2.04 -1.34 6.95
C PHE A 79 -3.20 -2.34 6.92
N GLN A 80 -4.02 -2.36 5.88
CA GLN A 80 -5.16 -3.30 5.77
C GLN A 80 -4.72 -4.76 5.89
N ARG A 81 -3.56 -5.11 5.33
CA ARG A 81 -3.09 -6.49 5.32
C ARG A 81 -2.38 -6.93 6.61
N ASN A 82 -1.70 -6.01 7.30
CA ASN A 82 -0.80 -6.38 8.40
C ASN A 82 -1.09 -5.63 9.71
N GLY A 83 -1.80 -4.50 9.67
CA GLY A 83 -1.99 -3.58 10.80
C GLY A 83 -2.58 -4.26 12.03
N ALA A 84 -3.61 -5.09 11.84
CA ALA A 84 -4.24 -5.86 12.92
C ALA A 84 -3.24 -6.76 13.66
N ALA A 85 -2.30 -7.40 12.94
CA ALA A 85 -1.29 -8.29 13.55
C ALA A 85 -0.32 -7.54 14.47
N PHE A 86 -0.21 -6.21 14.34
CA PHE A 86 0.61 -5.34 15.19
C PHE A 86 -0.22 -4.49 16.15
N GLY A 87 -1.53 -4.74 16.25
CA GLY A 87 -2.42 -3.93 17.08
C GLY A 87 -2.46 -2.46 16.64
N ALA A 88 -2.24 -2.18 15.35
CA ALA A 88 -2.29 -0.82 14.83
C ALA A 88 -3.75 -0.37 14.64
N ARG A 89 -4.05 0.86 15.07
CA ARG A 89 -5.41 1.43 15.02
C ARG A 89 -5.66 2.26 13.75
N SER A 90 -4.61 2.68 13.08
CA SER A 90 -4.65 3.43 11.83
C SER A 90 -3.42 3.13 10.98
N ALA A 91 -3.43 3.60 9.73
CA ALA A 91 -2.30 3.47 8.83
C ALA A 91 -1.06 4.22 9.33
N GLU A 92 -1.25 5.40 9.93
CA GLU A 92 -0.18 6.21 10.53
C GLU A 92 0.45 5.48 11.73
N ASP A 93 -0.39 4.88 12.59
CA ASP A 93 0.07 4.11 13.74
C ASP A 93 0.86 2.85 13.29
N TYR A 94 0.39 2.17 12.24
CA TYR A 94 1.16 1.08 11.64
C TYR A 94 2.50 1.56 11.07
N LEU A 95 2.53 2.70 10.37
CA LEU A 95 3.78 3.27 9.86
C LEU A 95 4.74 3.70 10.96
N ALA A 96 4.26 4.24 12.07
CA ALA A 96 5.09 4.56 13.22
C ALA A 96 5.78 3.29 13.76
N LYS A 97 5.04 2.18 13.86
CA LYS A 97 5.60 0.87 14.24
C LYS A 97 6.61 0.34 13.22
N VAL A 98 6.33 0.49 11.92
CA VAL A 98 7.29 0.15 10.86
C VAL A 98 8.59 0.93 11.03
N ARG A 99 8.50 2.27 11.16
CA ARG A 99 9.67 3.15 11.36
C ARG A 99 10.48 2.73 12.57
N ALA A 100 9.83 2.45 13.70
CA ALA A 100 10.49 2.04 14.93
C ALA A 100 11.25 0.73 14.74
N PHE A 101 10.60 -0.31 14.19
CA PHE A 101 11.21 -1.62 14.00
C PHE A 101 12.36 -1.59 12.98
N THR A 102 12.21 -0.86 11.87
CA THR A 102 13.24 -0.84 10.82
C THR A 102 14.38 0.13 11.09
N GLY A 103 14.12 1.22 11.80
CA GLY A 103 15.12 2.25 12.12
C GLY A 103 15.98 1.90 13.34
N THR A 104 15.41 1.22 14.32
CA THR A 104 16.14 0.71 15.49
C THR A 104 15.69 -0.71 15.78
N PRO A 105 16.17 -1.69 15.00
CA PRO A 105 15.80 -3.08 15.21
C PRO A 105 16.15 -3.54 16.64
N PRO A 106 15.27 -4.31 17.29
CA PRO A 106 15.55 -4.90 18.59
C PRO A 106 16.85 -5.73 18.58
N ARG A 107 17.52 -5.85 19.74
CA ARG A 107 18.82 -6.54 19.85
C ARG A 107 18.77 -8.02 19.50
N ASP A 108 17.60 -8.65 19.65
CA ASP A 108 17.34 -10.05 19.30
C ASP A 108 16.87 -10.22 17.84
N ALA A 109 16.88 -9.16 17.02
CA ALA A 109 16.58 -9.26 15.61
C ALA A 109 17.80 -9.75 14.82
N GLU A 110 17.59 -10.74 13.97
CA GLU A 110 18.54 -11.21 12.98
C GLU A 110 18.40 -10.42 11.67
N THR A 111 19.49 -10.33 10.89
CA THR A 111 19.46 -9.64 9.59
C THR A 111 20.17 -10.42 8.50
N ALA A 112 19.73 -10.21 7.24
CA ALA A 112 20.36 -10.78 6.05
C ALA A 112 20.38 -9.74 4.93
N LYS A 113 21.51 -9.61 4.22
CA LYS A 113 21.65 -8.68 3.09
C LYS A 113 21.44 -9.39 1.76
N ARG A 114 20.68 -8.77 0.87
CA ARG A 114 20.49 -9.20 -0.52
C ARG A 114 21.49 -8.50 -1.46
N PRO A 115 21.85 -9.10 -2.61
CA PRO A 115 22.77 -8.48 -3.59
C PRO A 115 22.31 -7.12 -4.12
N ASN A 116 21.00 -6.85 -4.15
CA ASN A 116 20.44 -5.55 -4.54
C ASN A 116 20.58 -4.45 -3.47
N GLY A 117 21.14 -4.78 -2.31
CA GLY A 117 21.34 -3.87 -1.18
C GLY A 117 20.17 -3.81 -0.19
N ASP A 118 19.07 -4.53 -0.42
CA ASP A 118 18.01 -4.64 0.57
C ASP A 118 18.51 -5.42 1.80
N THR A 119 18.05 -5.03 2.99
CA THR A 119 18.30 -5.74 4.26
C THR A 119 16.99 -6.35 4.75
N LEU A 120 17.01 -7.65 5.03
CA LEU A 120 15.93 -8.37 5.71
C LEU A 120 16.19 -8.33 7.21
N ILE A 121 15.13 -8.19 7.99
CA ILE A 121 15.17 -8.11 9.44
C ILE A 121 14.11 -9.08 9.97
N TYR A 122 14.48 -9.93 10.92
CA TYR A 122 13.55 -10.85 11.57
C TYR A 122 13.76 -10.89 13.08
N GLN A 123 12.70 -10.74 13.86
CA GLN A 123 12.73 -10.89 15.31
C GLN A 123 11.85 -12.09 15.71
N ALA A 124 12.47 -13.14 16.26
CA ALA A 124 11.77 -14.37 16.62
C ALA A 124 10.76 -14.17 17.77
N SER A 125 11.08 -13.33 18.76
CA SER A 125 10.26 -13.12 19.96
C SER A 125 8.87 -12.53 19.68
N THR A 126 8.76 -11.69 18.65
CA THR A 126 7.48 -11.09 18.23
C THR A 126 6.97 -11.65 16.89
N ASN A 127 7.73 -12.57 16.30
CA ASN A 127 7.54 -13.06 14.95
C ASN A 127 7.42 -11.92 13.93
N THR A 128 8.29 -10.91 14.01
CA THR A 128 8.22 -9.73 13.13
C THR A 128 9.26 -9.82 12.04
N PHE A 129 8.83 -9.72 10.78
CA PHE A 129 9.70 -9.66 9.60
C PHE A 129 9.55 -8.31 8.90
N ALA A 130 10.66 -7.74 8.43
CA ALA A 130 10.67 -6.55 7.59
C ALA A 130 11.71 -6.62 6.48
N VAL A 131 11.47 -5.84 5.43
CA VAL A 131 12.44 -5.60 4.34
C VAL A 131 12.71 -4.11 4.26
N VAL A 132 13.99 -3.74 4.27
CA VAL A 132 14.46 -2.37 4.18
C VAL A 132 15.27 -2.22 2.90
N ALA A 133 14.99 -1.18 2.12
CA ALA A 133 15.76 -0.88 0.92
C ALA A 133 17.15 -0.34 1.26
N ARG A 134 18.05 -0.34 0.27
CA ARG A 134 19.44 0.13 0.45
C ARG A 134 19.54 1.55 0.99
N ASP A 135 18.56 2.40 0.69
CA ASP A 135 18.49 3.80 1.13
C ASP A 135 17.92 3.99 2.55
N GLY A 136 17.57 2.89 3.24
CA GLY A 136 16.96 2.88 4.56
C GLY A 136 15.43 2.90 4.56
N THR A 137 14.79 3.01 3.39
CA THR A 137 13.33 3.08 3.28
C THR A 137 12.70 1.70 3.46
N ALA A 138 11.68 1.56 4.31
CA ALA A 138 11.01 0.27 4.46
C ALA A 138 10.27 -0.14 3.17
N ARG A 139 10.23 -1.44 2.88
CA ARG A 139 9.44 -1.99 1.78
C ARG A 139 8.15 -2.65 2.29
N THR A 140 8.22 -3.32 3.44
CA THR A 140 7.12 -4.01 4.11
C THR A 140 7.50 -4.40 5.54
N MET A 141 6.50 -4.67 6.40
CA MET A 141 6.64 -5.33 7.70
C MET A 141 5.42 -6.23 7.98
N PHE A 142 5.60 -7.46 8.41
CA PHE A 142 4.50 -8.38 8.71
C PHE A 142 4.92 -9.50 9.66
N LYS A 143 3.95 -10.28 10.15
CA LYS A 143 4.21 -11.51 10.91
C LYS A 143 4.04 -12.72 9.99
N PRO A 144 5.10 -13.48 9.66
CA PRO A 144 4.96 -14.66 8.81
C PRO A 144 4.24 -15.80 9.52
N ASP A 145 3.41 -16.55 8.80
CA ASP A 145 2.67 -17.69 9.36
C ASP A 145 3.61 -18.81 9.84
N ASP A 146 4.68 -19.08 9.07
CA ASP A 146 5.66 -20.14 9.38
C ASP A 146 6.78 -19.70 10.33
N GLY A 147 6.72 -18.46 10.84
CA GLY A 147 7.65 -17.95 11.84
C GLY A 147 9.15 -18.17 11.51
N PRO A 148 9.92 -18.84 12.39
CA PRO A 148 11.34 -19.09 12.14
C PRO A 148 11.64 -19.89 10.87
N ALA A 149 10.72 -20.74 10.41
CA ALA A 149 10.91 -21.48 9.16
C ALA A 149 10.86 -20.54 7.94
N TYR A 150 9.98 -19.54 7.96
CA TYR A 150 9.97 -18.47 6.96
C TYR A 150 11.32 -17.72 6.94
N TRP A 151 11.88 -17.42 8.11
CA TRP A 151 13.16 -16.74 8.21
C TRP A 151 14.31 -17.56 7.63
N ALA A 152 14.40 -18.85 7.97
CA ALA A 152 15.40 -19.76 7.42
C ALA A 152 15.34 -19.82 5.88
N GLU A 153 14.13 -19.86 5.32
CA GLU A 153 13.92 -19.81 3.87
C GLU A 153 14.39 -18.48 3.26
N GLN A 154 14.06 -17.34 3.89
CA GLN A 154 14.50 -16.03 3.43
C GLN A 154 16.02 -15.89 3.44
N GLN A 155 16.71 -16.43 4.45
CA GLN A 155 18.17 -16.46 4.50
C GLN A 155 18.75 -17.30 3.35
N ALA A 156 18.23 -18.52 3.14
CA ALA A 156 18.71 -19.40 2.08
C ALA A 156 18.54 -18.78 0.67
N LYS A 157 17.45 -18.02 0.46
CA LYS A 157 17.16 -17.36 -0.82
C LYS A 157 17.87 -16.02 -1.01
N ALA A 158 18.31 -15.36 0.07
CA ALA A 158 18.86 -14.01 0.00
C ALA A 158 20.06 -13.86 -0.97
N PRO A 159 21.05 -14.77 -1.03
CA PRO A 159 22.20 -14.67 -1.93
C PRO A 159 21.85 -14.73 -3.43
N GLU A 160 20.76 -15.42 -3.76
CA GLU A 160 20.30 -15.63 -5.13
C GLU A 160 19.28 -14.56 -5.57
N PHE A 161 18.87 -13.66 -4.67
CA PHE A 161 17.85 -12.66 -4.97
C PHE A 161 18.26 -11.77 -6.14
N GLY A 162 17.38 -11.66 -7.14
CA GLY A 162 17.59 -10.82 -8.32
C GLY A 162 18.56 -11.39 -9.36
N ARG A 163 19.15 -12.57 -9.11
CA ARG A 163 19.88 -13.28 -10.17
C ARG A 163 18.88 -13.74 -11.22
N ARG A 164 19.09 -13.34 -12.47
CA ARG A 164 18.33 -13.89 -13.60
C ARG A 164 18.62 -15.39 -13.61
N ARG A 165 17.61 -16.23 -13.44
CA ARG A 165 17.77 -17.66 -13.72
C ARG A 165 18.26 -17.75 -15.16
N ALA A 166 19.50 -18.18 -15.35
CA ALA A 166 20.00 -18.57 -16.65
C ALA A 166 19.09 -19.72 -17.08
N GLN A 167 18.12 -19.41 -17.94
CA GLN A 167 17.26 -20.39 -18.56
C GLN A 167 18.13 -21.05 -19.64
N ASN A 168 18.55 -22.28 -19.36
CA ASN A 168 19.11 -23.18 -20.36
C ASN A 168 17.95 -23.81 -21.15
#